data_AF-A0A484D2K4-F1
#
_entry.id   AF-A0A484D2K4-F1
#
_cell.length_a   1.000
_cell.length_b   1.000
_cell.length_c   1.000
_cell.angle_alpha   90.00
_cell.angle_beta   90.00
_cell.angle_gamma   90.00
#
_symmetry.space_group_name_H-M   'P 1'
#
loop_
_entity.id
_entity.type
_entity.pdbx_description
1 polymer ?
#
loop_
_entity_poly.entity_id
_entity_poly.type
_entity_poly.pdbx_seq_one_letter_code
_entity_poly.pdbx_strand_id
1 'polypeptide(L)'
;MASQKKSSLEAHLLGPRWLLTSILLATALVLPTLSLDSLLCYFCPLQQKGKSCPKITSQCLPDQRCSSSKGHYGSLHILSAQGCVDTELCGSHEITSYRGVKYNVSHACCCKDECNGQPKSDTTLKMVLGMITAKMDYINVTNVLREDPWDSCANYTLSKSSTLPAIAF
;
A
#
# COMPACT_ATOMS: atom_id res chain seq x y z
N MET A 1 -78.59 -4.37 -13.85
CA MET A 1 -77.44 -3.45 -14.07
C MET A 1 -77.48 -2.38 -12.99
N ALA A 2 -76.57 -2.46 -12.02
CA ALA A 2 -76.32 -1.46 -10.98
C ALA A 2 -74.89 -1.66 -10.48
N SER A 3 -74.31 -0.56 -10.00
CA SER A 3 -72.89 -0.21 -10.05
C SER A 3 -72.12 -0.52 -8.75
N GLN A 4 -70.81 -0.73 -8.94
CA GLN A 4 -69.63 -0.59 -8.07
C GLN A 4 -69.77 -0.48 -6.54
N LYS A 5 -68.98 -1.33 -5.84
CA LYS A 5 -67.95 -0.89 -4.86
C LYS A 5 -67.21 -2.09 -4.24
N LYS A 6 -65.92 -2.27 -4.58
CA LYS A 6 -64.84 -2.96 -3.85
C LYS A 6 -63.76 -3.28 -4.88
N SER A 7 -62.48 -3.00 -4.72
CA SER A 7 -61.66 -2.83 -3.53
C SER A 7 -60.46 -1.98 -3.97
N SER A 8 -60.33 -0.76 -3.44
CA SER A 8 -59.16 0.11 -3.66
C SER A 8 -58.28 0.19 -2.41
N LEU A 9 -58.50 -0.69 -1.43
CA LEU A 9 -57.91 -0.59 -0.10
C LEU A 9 -56.87 -1.67 0.20
N GLU A 10 -56.31 -2.33 -0.83
CA GLU A 10 -55.28 -3.36 -0.65
C GLU A 10 -53.95 -3.01 -1.37
N ALA A 11 -53.89 -1.90 -2.12
CA ALA A 11 -52.70 -1.55 -2.91
C ALA A 11 -51.70 -0.61 -2.19
N HIS A 12 -52.07 -0.05 -1.04
CA HIS A 12 -51.29 1.02 -0.40
C HIS A 12 -50.38 0.58 0.76
N LEU A 13 -50.49 -0.66 1.27
CA LEU A 13 -49.63 -1.14 2.36
C LEU A 13 -48.38 -1.93 1.91
N LEU A 14 -48.29 -2.31 0.63
CA LEU A 14 -47.13 -3.01 0.07
C LEU A 14 -46.09 -2.09 -0.58
N GLY A 15 -46.48 -0.84 -0.88
CA GLY A 15 -45.64 0.13 -1.60
C GLY A 15 -44.36 0.56 -0.87
N PRO A 16 -44.42 1.00 0.41
CA PRO A 16 -43.23 1.55 1.07
C PRO A 16 -42.17 0.48 1.37
N ARG A 17 -42.61 -0.72 1.77
CA ARG A 17 -41.72 -1.82 2.16
C ARG A 17 -41.00 -2.42 0.97
N TRP A 18 -41.65 -2.53 -0.19
CA TRP A 18 -41.04 -3.03 -1.41
C TRP A 18 -40.05 -2.03 -2.02
N LEU A 19 -40.34 -0.73 -1.94
CA LEU A 19 -39.39 0.31 -2.34
C LEU A 19 -38.14 0.28 -1.46
N LEU A 20 -38.30 0.15 -0.14
CA LEU A 20 -37.16 0.03 0.78
C LEU A 20 -36.33 -1.23 0.54
N THR A 21 -36.95 -2.39 0.30
CA THR A 21 -36.20 -3.61 -0.01
C THR A 21 -35.51 -3.53 -1.38
N SER A 22 -36.12 -2.85 -2.36
CA SER A 22 -35.52 -2.65 -3.69
C SER A 22 -34.35 -1.67 -3.63
N ILE A 23 -34.47 -0.59 -2.86
CA ILE A 23 -33.37 0.35 -2.60
C ILE A 23 -32.26 -0.37 -1.84
N LEU A 24 -32.58 -1.15 -0.80
CA LEU A 24 -31.60 -1.90 -0.02
C LEU A 24 -30.86 -2.93 -0.89
N LEU A 25 -31.59 -3.69 -1.72
CA LEU A 25 -30.99 -4.61 -2.71
C LEU A 25 -30.14 -3.85 -3.72
N ALA A 26 -30.62 -2.73 -4.27
CA ALA A 26 -29.87 -1.93 -5.23
C ALA A 26 -28.58 -1.38 -4.61
N THR A 27 -28.62 -0.86 -3.38
CA THR A 27 -27.40 -0.46 -2.66
C THR A 27 -26.48 -1.65 -2.44
N ALA A 28 -26.98 -2.79 -1.97
CA ALA A 28 -26.16 -3.99 -1.76
C ALA A 28 -25.52 -4.53 -3.05
N LEU A 29 -26.18 -4.39 -4.20
CA LEU A 29 -25.65 -4.77 -5.52
C LEU A 29 -24.71 -3.73 -6.15
N VAL A 30 -24.79 -2.45 -5.76
CA VAL A 30 -23.90 -1.38 -6.26
C VAL A 30 -22.66 -1.19 -5.37
N LEU A 31 -22.72 -1.62 -4.10
CA LEU A 31 -21.60 -1.57 -3.15
C LEU A 31 -20.41 -2.52 -3.40
N PRO A 32 -20.43 -3.58 -4.24
CA PRO A 32 -19.28 -4.48 -4.35
C PRO A 32 -18.32 -4.02 -5.46
N THR A 33 -17.78 -2.80 -5.41
CA THR A 33 -16.57 -2.42 -6.18
C THR A 33 -15.70 -1.31 -5.58
N LEU A 34 -16.02 -0.77 -4.39
CA LEU A 34 -15.07 0.09 -3.65
C LEU A 34 -13.96 -0.76 -2.99
N SER A 35 -13.42 -1.76 -3.69
CA SER A 35 -12.12 -2.32 -3.36
C SER A 35 -11.08 -1.29 -3.82
N LEU A 36 -10.90 -0.26 -2.99
CA LEU A 36 -9.81 0.68 -3.17
C LEU A 36 -8.53 -0.15 -3.03
N ASP A 37 -7.80 -0.33 -4.13
CA ASP A 37 -6.62 -1.20 -4.21
C ASP A 37 -5.73 -0.98 -2.99
N SER A 38 -5.70 -2.00 -2.13
CA SER A 38 -5.02 -1.92 -0.86
C SER A 38 -3.60 -2.46 -1.02
N LEU A 39 -2.61 -1.61 -0.82
CA LEU A 39 -1.22 -2.00 -0.94
C LEU A 39 -0.82 -2.92 0.21
N LEU A 40 -0.21 -4.06 -0.09
CA LEU A 40 0.31 -4.99 0.91
C LEU A 40 1.80 -4.75 1.11
N CYS A 41 2.25 -4.42 2.32
CA CYS A 41 3.65 -4.09 2.59
C CYS A 41 4.23 -4.98 3.68
N TYR A 42 5.55 -5.20 3.68
CA TYR A 42 6.20 -5.83 4.85
C TYR A 42 6.08 -4.90 6.06
N PHE A 43 5.78 -5.50 7.21
CA PHE A 43 5.70 -4.80 8.48
C PHE A 43 6.84 -5.24 9.40
N CYS A 44 7.56 -4.26 9.93
CA CYS A 44 8.50 -4.44 11.00
C CYS A 44 8.50 -3.19 11.89
N PRO A 45 8.17 -3.33 13.19
CA PRO A 45 8.12 -2.18 14.09
C PRO A 45 9.51 -1.53 14.22
N LEU A 46 9.54 -0.25 14.58
CA LEU A 46 10.78 0.47 14.82
C LEU A 46 11.63 -0.28 15.87
N GLN A 47 12.81 -0.74 15.46
CA GLN A 47 13.71 -1.49 16.30
C GLN A 47 15.17 -1.27 15.92
N GLN A 48 16.08 -1.78 16.75
CA GLN A 48 17.51 -1.72 16.46
C GLN A 48 17.83 -2.36 15.11
N LYS A 49 18.63 -1.67 14.31
CA LYS A 49 19.11 -2.13 13.01
C LYS A 49 19.78 -3.50 13.17
N GLY A 50 19.48 -4.42 12.26
CA GLY A 50 20.06 -5.76 12.23
C GLY A 50 19.35 -6.78 13.11
N LYS A 51 18.37 -6.38 13.92
CA LYS A 51 17.44 -7.34 14.52
C LYS A 51 16.59 -7.99 13.43
N SER A 52 16.30 -9.28 13.59
CA SER A 52 15.43 -9.97 12.65
C SER A 52 14.03 -9.37 12.70
N CYS A 53 13.47 -9.12 11.53
CA CYS A 53 12.06 -8.80 11.37
C CYS A 53 11.35 -10.10 10.94
N PRO A 54 10.21 -10.45 11.57
CA PRO A 54 9.38 -11.52 11.03
C PRO A 54 8.87 -11.10 9.64
N LYS A 55 8.73 -12.07 8.73
CA LYS A 55 8.16 -11.83 7.39
C LYS A 55 6.64 -11.77 7.50
N ILE A 56 6.13 -10.67 8.04
CA ILE A 56 4.71 -10.38 8.13
C ILE A 56 4.37 -9.17 7.26
N THR A 57 3.14 -9.13 6.79
CA THR A 57 2.64 -8.07 5.93
C THR A 57 1.46 -7.34 6.57
N SER A 58 1.27 -6.09 6.16
CA SER A 58 0.16 -5.24 6.57
C SER A 58 -0.47 -4.59 5.35
N GLN A 59 -1.79 -4.46 5.37
CA GLN A 59 -2.56 -3.75 4.36
C GLN A 59 -2.53 -2.24 4.65
N CYS A 60 -2.18 -1.43 3.67
CA CYS A 60 -2.11 0.03 3.80
C CYS A 60 -3.44 0.71 3.49
N LEU A 61 -3.62 1.88 4.08
CA LEU A 61 -4.67 2.80 3.70
C LEU A 61 -4.44 3.37 2.28
N PRO A 62 -5.48 3.89 1.60
CA PRO A 62 -5.40 4.36 0.22
C PRO A 62 -4.42 5.52 -0.05
N ASP A 63 -4.13 6.30 0.98
CA ASP A 63 -3.22 7.44 1.01
C ASP A 63 -1.83 7.09 1.57
N GLN A 64 -1.60 5.81 1.87
CA GLN A 64 -0.34 5.29 2.38
C GLN A 64 0.46 4.55 1.32
N ARG A 65 1.77 4.42 1.58
CA ARG A 65 2.73 3.71 0.74
C ARG A 65 3.58 2.77 1.56
N CYS A 66 4.13 1.74 0.92
CA CYS A 66 5.16 0.91 1.55
C CYS A 66 6.40 1.76 1.82
N SER A 67 6.95 1.66 3.02
CA SER A 67 8.14 2.37 3.45
C SER A 67 9.19 1.44 4.05
N SER A 68 10.45 1.75 3.77
CA SER A 68 11.61 1.30 4.52
C SER A 68 12.22 2.50 5.24
N SER A 69 12.08 2.51 6.56
CA SER A 69 12.48 3.65 7.39
C SER A 69 13.83 3.40 8.06
N LYS A 70 14.64 4.46 8.16
CA LYS A 70 15.95 4.45 8.82
C LYS A 70 15.97 5.52 9.91
N GLY A 71 16.21 5.10 11.15
CA GLY A 71 16.32 6.00 12.31
C GLY A 71 17.76 6.28 12.68
N HIS A 72 18.07 7.57 12.79
CA HIS A 72 19.40 8.09 13.06
C HIS A 72 19.47 8.80 14.42
N TYR A 73 20.57 8.56 15.14
CA TYR A 73 20.99 9.39 16.26
C TYR A 73 22.25 10.15 15.85
N GLY A 74 22.12 11.45 15.60
CA GLY A 74 23.15 12.20 14.90
C GLY A 74 23.38 11.63 13.49
N SER A 75 24.62 11.27 13.17
CA SER A 75 24.99 10.65 11.89
C SER A 75 24.81 9.12 11.87
N LEU A 76 24.56 8.48 13.01
CA LEU A 76 24.57 7.02 13.13
C LEU A 76 23.19 6.42 12.84
N HIS A 77 23.10 5.60 11.78
CA HIS A 77 21.93 4.77 11.50
C HIS A 77 21.88 3.57 12.47
N ILE A 78 20.95 3.62 13.44
CA ILE A 78 20.86 2.58 14.49
C ILE A 78 19.47 1.96 14.60
N LEU A 79 18.42 2.56 14.03
CA LEU A 79 17.07 1.96 14.02
C LEU A 79 16.59 1.71 12.60
N SER A 80 15.73 0.71 12.42
CA SER A 80 15.05 0.40 11.16
C SER A 80 13.59 0.05 11.41
N ALA A 81 12.72 0.39 10.45
CA ALA A 81 11.32 -0.04 10.43
C ALA A 81 10.86 -0.31 8.99
N GLN A 82 9.78 -1.06 8.86
CA GLN A 82 9.08 -1.31 7.59
C GLN A 82 7.58 -1.22 7.85
N GLY A 83 6.82 -0.67 6.91
CA GLY A 83 5.37 -0.66 7.02
C GLY A 83 4.72 0.34 6.07
N CYS A 84 3.47 0.67 6.37
CA CYS A 84 2.72 1.72 5.70
C CYS A 84 3.03 3.08 6.34
N VAL A 85 3.24 4.11 5.53
CA VAL A 85 3.35 5.51 5.97
C VAL A 85 2.54 6.40 5.04
N ASP A 86 2.10 7.55 5.54
CA ASP A 86 1.37 8.53 4.75
C ASP A 86 2.23 9.05 3.59
N THR A 87 1.61 9.29 2.43
CA THR A 87 2.33 9.66 1.20
C THR A 87 3.19 10.92 1.39
N GLU A 88 2.78 11.86 2.24
CA GLU A 88 3.55 13.07 2.60
C GLU A 88 4.86 12.81 3.34
N LEU A 89 4.97 11.69 4.07
CA LEU A 89 6.20 11.34 4.77
C LEU A 89 7.25 10.77 3.81
N CYS A 90 6.87 10.37 2.61
CA CYS A 90 7.78 9.77 1.64
C CYS A 90 8.89 10.72 1.18
N GLY A 91 10.15 10.28 1.30
CA GLY A 91 11.33 11.10 0.99
C GLY A 91 11.62 12.19 2.04
N SER A 92 10.83 12.24 3.11
CA SER A 92 10.99 13.19 4.21
C SER A 92 11.56 12.50 5.46
N HIS A 93 11.60 13.25 6.56
CA HIS A 93 12.04 12.76 7.84
C HIS A 93 11.19 13.32 8.99
N GLU A 94 11.10 12.57 10.07
CA GLU A 94 10.36 12.95 11.28
C GLU A 94 11.13 12.63 12.56
N ILE A 95 10.78 13.29 13.66
CA ILE A 95 11.36 13.01 14.98
C ILE A 95 10.48 12.03 15.73
N THR A 96 11.00 10.81 15.94
CA THR A 96 10.29 9.74 16.64
C THR A 96 11.02 9.31 17.91
N SER A 97 10.28 9.08 18.99
CA SER A 97 10.84 8.58 20.25
C SER A 97 10.88 7.05 20.26
N TYR A 98 12.04 6.47 20.56
CA TYR A 98 12.20 5.04 20.79
C TYR A 98 12.91 4.82 22.14
N ARG A 99 12.23 4.15 23.06
CA ARG A 99 12.70 3.92 24.44
C ARG A 99 13.15 5.20 25.15
N GLY A 100 12.42 6.30 24.94
CA GLY A 100 12.67 7.60 25.58
C GLY A 100 13.73 8.48 24.89
N VAL A 101 14.36 7.99 23.82
CA VAL A 101 15.36 8.75 23.04
C VAL A 101 14.74 9.19 21.72
N LYS A 102 14.99 10.44 21.31
CA LYS A 102 14.53 10.99 20.02
C LYS A 102 15.49 10.62 18.90
N TYR A 103 14.93 10.18 17.77
CA TYR A 103 15.67 9.81 16.56
C TYR A 103 15.10 10.56 15.37
N ASN A 104 15.97 10.90 14.42
CA ASN A 104 15.56 11.41 13.12
C ASN A 104 15.29 10.21 12.20
N VAL A 105 14.03 9.98 11.82
CA VAL A 105 13.61 8.83 11.02
C VAL A 105 13.30 9.29 9.61
N SER A 106 14.08 8.81 8.64
CA SER A 106 13.83 9.06 7.21
C SER A 106 13.02 7.93 6.59
N HIS A 107 12.16 8.25 5.63
CA HIS A 107 11.26 7.28 4.98
C HIS A 107 11.54 7.17 3.48
N ALA A 108 11.96 5.99 3.02
CA ALA A 108 12.05 5.67 1.60
C ALA A 108 10.82 4.86 1.19
N CYS A 109 10.03 5.37 0.24
CA CYS A 109 8.76 4.76 -0.14
C CYS A 109 8.78 4.10 -1.52
N CYS A 110 7.89 3.12 -1.70
CA CYS A 110 7.63 2.46 -2.97
C CYS A 110 6.13 2.06 -3.06
N CYS A 111 5.70 1.65 -4.25
CA CYS A 111 4.29 1.59 -4.62
C CYS A 111 3.79 0.22 -5.12
N LYS A 112 4.60 -0.84 -5.00
CA LYS A 112 4.21 -2.22 -5.31
C LYS A 112 4.01 -3.00 -4.03
N ASP A 113 3.23 -4.07 -4.11
CA ASP A 113 3.14 -4.99 -2.98
C ASP A 113 4.52 -5.51 -2.60
N GLU A 114 4.78 -5.54 -1.29
CA GLU A 114 5.98 -6.09 -0.65
C GLU A 114 7.31 -5.45 -1.12
N CYS A 115 7.25 -4.28 -1.75
CA CYS A 115 8.43 -3.61 -2.32
C CYS A 115 9.42 -3.08 -1.27
N ASN A 116 8.97 -2.87 -0.03
CA ASN A 116 9.79 -2.35 1.05
C ASN A 116 10.66 -3.41 1.74
N GLY A 117 10.87 -4.56 1.09
CA GLY A 117 11.77 -5.61 1.56
C GLY A 117 13.20 -5.12 1.79
N GLN A 118 13.97 -5.88 2.56
CA GLN A 118 15.40 -5.57 2.70
C GLN A 118 16.07 -5.66 1.32
N PRO A 119 16.97 -4.71 0.97
CA PRO A 119 17.80 -4.84 -0.22
C PRO A 119 18.48 -6.21 -0.20
N LYS A 120 18.43 -6.93 -1.33
CA LYS A 120 19.13 -8.21 -1.47
C LYS A 120 20.61 -7.95 -1.18
N SER A 121 21.15 -8.60 -0.16
CA SER A 121 22.50 -8.34 0.33
C SER A 121 23.51 -8.50 -0.80
N ASP A 122 24.16 -7.38 -1.19
CA ASP A 122 25.51 -7.20 -1.73
C ASP A 122 26.19 -8.36 -2.49
N THR A 123 25.48 -9.28 -3.13
CA THR A 123 26.10 -10.33 -3.95
C THR A 123 26.83 -9.67 -5.10
N THR A 124 26.21 -8.62 -5.67
CA THR A 124 26.81 -7.73 -6.66
C THR A 124 28.02 -6.99 -6.11
N LEU A 125 27.91 -6.33 -4.94
CA LEU A 125 29.02 -5.58 -4.35
C LEU A 125 30.19 -6.50 -3.94
N LYS A 126 29.91 -7.67 -3.37
CA LYS A 126 30.90 -8.71 -3.09
C LYS A 126 31.51 -9.30 -4.37
N MET A 127 30.75 -9.38 -5.45
CA MET A 127 31.26 -9.81 -6.77
C MET A 127 32.16 -8.74 -7.40
N VAL A 128 31.75 -7.45 -7.37
CA VAL A 128 32.56 -6.32 -7.85
C VAL A 128 33.84 -6.18 -7.03
N LEU A 129 33.76 -6.38 -5.71
CA LEU A 129 34.92 -6.39 -4.83
C LEU A 129 35.75 -7.69 -4.93
N GLY A 130 35.39 -8.62 -5.84
CA GLY A 130 36.12 -9.88 -6.05
C GLY A 130 36.09 -10.85 -4.87
N MET A 131 35.23 -10.61 -3.88
CA MET A 131 35.06 -11.46 -2.69
C MET A 131 34.35 -12.78 -3.00
N ILE A 132 33.67 -12.87 -4.15
CA ILE A 132 33.01 -14.10 -4.63
C ILE A 132 33.38 -14.31 -6.10
N THR A 133 34.12 -15.37 -6.39
CA THR A 133 34.39 -15.82 -7.78
C THR A 133 33.32 -16.81 -8.20
N ALA A 134 32.14 -16.31 -8.58
CA ALA A 134 31.16 -17.15 -9.25
C ALA A 134 31.60 -17.37 -10.70
N LYS A 135 31.89 -18.62 -11.06
CA LYS A 135 32.10 -19.04 -12.45
C LYS A 135 30.75 -18.87 -13.18
N MET A 136 30.56 -17.80 -13.94
CA MET A 136 29.32 -17.56 -14.68
C MET A 136 29.62 -17.00 -16.08
N ASP A 137 29.02 -17.67 -17.06
CA ASP A 137 29.13 -17.38 -18.49
C ASP A 137 28.63 -15.97 -18.82
N TYR A 138 29.31 -15.36 -19.79
CA TYR A 138 29.30 -13.94 -20.21
C TYR A 138 27.91 -13.33 -20.55
N ILE A 139 26.82 -14.10 -20.49
CA ILE A 139 25.47 -13.68 -20.91
C ILE A 139 24.65 -13.08 -19.75
N ASN A 140 25.04 -13.31 -18.49
CA ASN A 140 24.20 -12.96 -17.33
C ASN A 140 24.51 -11.60 -16.67
N VAL A 141 25.56 -10.90 -17.13
CA VAL A 141 26.01 -9.62 -16.53
C VAL A 141 24.98 -8.50 -16.71
N THR A 142 24.27 -8.50 -17.83
CA THR A 142 23.30 -7.46 -18.17
C THR A 142 22.01 -7.54 -17.35
N ASN A 143 21.63 -8.73 -16.86
CA ASN A 143 20.45 -8.90 -16.01
C ASN A 143 20.72 -8.63 -14.52
N VAL A 144 21.97 -8.81 -14.06
CA VAL A 144 22.35 -8.60 -12.65
C VAL A 144 22.61 -7.12 -12.33
N LEU A 145 23.09 -6.34 -13.31
CA LEU A 145 23.25 -4.87 -13.18
C LEU A 145 21.93 -4.10 -13.18
N ARG A 146 20.81 -4.78 -13.45
CA ARG A 146 19.48 -4.22 -13.29
C ARG A 146 19.06 -4.39 -11.82
N GLU A 147 19.77 -3.71 -10.92
CA GLU A 147 19.16 -3.37 -9.64
C GLU A 147 17.89 -2.60 -10.01
N ASP A 148 16.72 -3.15 -9.68
CA ASP A 148 15.47 -2.42 -9.85
C ASP A 148 15.65 -1.11 -9.09
N PRO A 149 15.73 0.04 -9.79
CA PRO A 149 15.91 1.33 -9.14
C PRO A 149 14.78 1.44 -8.12
N TRP A 150 15.11 1.80 -6.87
CA TRP A 150 14.15 1.93 -5.77
C TRP A 150 12.82 2.46 -6.33
N ASP A 151 11.79 1.61 -6.32
CA ASP A 151 10.64 1.71 -7.22
C ASP A 151 9.79 2.93 -6.83
N SER A 152 10.24 4.09 -7.31
CA SER A 152 9.73 5.37 -6.83
C SER A 152 8.30 5.55 -7.30
N CYS A 153 7.49 6.12 -6.43
CA CYS A 153 6.06 6.28 -6.65
C CYS A 153 5.67 7.28 -7.76
N ALA A 154 6.63 7.85 -8.49
CA ALA A 154 6.41 8.90 -9.49
C ALA A 154 5.42 8.48 -10.61
N ASN A 155 5.43 7.20 -11.02
CA ASN A 155 4.58 6.70 -12.09
C ASN A 155 3.17 6.25 -11.63
N TYR A 156 2.94 6.07 -10.33
CA TYR A 156 1.67 5.56 -9.80
C TYR A 156 0.57 6.63 -9.76
N THR A 157 0.96 7.90 -9.67
CA THR A 157 0.02 9.03 -9.69
C THR A 157 -0.72 9.14 -11.03
N LEU A 158 -0.09 8.71 -12.14
CA LEU A 158 -0.68 8.80 -13.48
C LEU A 158 -1.78 7.75 -13.71
N SER A 159 -1.62 6.53 -13.19
CA SER A 159 -2.61 5.45 -13.30
C SER A 159 -3.92 5.78 -12.57
N LYS A 160 -3.82 6.52 -11.45
CA LYS A 160 -4.99 6.93 -10.65
C LYS A 160 -5.85 8.01 -11.35
N SER A 161 -5.27 8.80 -12.26
CA SER A 161 -6.00 9.84 -12.99
C SER A 161 -6.88 9.29 -14.13
N SER A 162 -6.57 8.09 -14.64
CA SER A 162 -7.32 7.45 -15.74
C SER A 162 -8.63 6.78 -15.30
N THR A 163 -8.92 6.72 -13.99
CA THR A 163 -10.07 5.96 -13.44
C THR A 163 -11.05 6.84 -12.67
N LEU A 164 -11.05 8.16 -12.90
CA LEU A 164 -12.16 9.02 -12.46
C LEU A 164 -13.20 9.08 -13.58
N PRO A 165 -14.44 8.56 -13.40
CA PRO A 165 -15.50 8.83 -14.34
C PRO A 165 -15.80 10.34 -14.28
N ALA A 166 -15.77 10.99 -15.45
CA ALA A 166 -16.21 12.37 -15.60
C ALA A 166 -17.68 12.46 -15.13
N ILE A 167 -17.89 13.09 -13.98
CA ILE A 167 -19.23 13.45 -13.53
C ILE A 167 -19.61 14.69 -14.36
N ALA A 168 -20.39 14.47 -15.41
CA ALA A 168 -21.06 15.54 -16.13
C ALA A 168 -22.24 16.04 -15.28
N PHE A 169 -22.24 17.34 -15.01
CA PHE A 169 -23.39 18.08 -14.46
C PHE A 169 -24.43 18.34 -15.55
#